data_AF-A0A2F0AJU6-F1
#
_entry.id   AF-A0A2F0AJU6-F1
#
_cell.length_a   1.000
_cell.length_b   1.000
_cell.length_c   1.000
_cell.angle_alpha   90.00
_cell.angle_beta   90.00
_cell.angle_gamma   90.00
#
_symmetry.space_group_name_H-M   'P 1'
#
loop_
_entity.id
_entity.type
_entity.pdbx_description
1 polymer ?
#
loop_
_entity_poly.entity_id
_entity_poly.type
_entity_poly.pdbx_seq_one_letter_code
_entity_poly.pdbx_strand_id
1 'polypeptide(L)'
;MFLRKFIFILFIYCFFGKNAIGKEYILKWYNNVKILDSLEFVNKSKYQLTLAEGSWEDNYGNYGFLKCLGPIKIDPEGKANLEVICKGSDHLENNFSIKLIRKSDYDVGVGETIYIYGTGRYKSLVDRKCKYAIKYIKEVTKGFYRHICK
;
A
#
# COMPACT_ATOMS: atom_id res chain seq x y z
N MET A 1 -14.25 54.95 14.30
CA MET A 1 -15.05 53.71 14.45
C MET A 1 -14.84 52.67 13.33
N PHE A 2 -14.45 53.08 12.12
CA PHE A 2 -14.22 52.18 10.97
C PHE A 2 -12.92 51.35 11.05
N LEU A 3 -11.82 51.92 11.55
CA LEU A 3 -10.51 51.26 11.59
C LEU A 3 -10.47 49.99 12.47
N ARG A 4 -11.24 49.99 13.57
CA ARG A 4 -11.36 48.86 14.50
C ARG A 4 -12.11 47.65 13.90
N LYS A 5 -13.05 47.89 12.97
CA LYS A 5 -13.77 46.83 12.24
C LYS A 5 -12.86 46.15 11.21
N PHE A 6 -11.96 46.92 10.58
CA PHE A 6 -11.02 46.39 9.59
C PHE A 6 -9.98 45.44 10.19
N ILE A 7 -9.47 45.76 11.39
CA ILE A 7 -8.55 44.90 12.15
C ILE A 7 -9.20 43.56 12.52
N PHE A 8 -10.49 43.57 12.88
CA PHE A 8 -11.24 42.36 13.23
C PHE A 8 -11.45 41.43 12.03
N ILE A 9 -11.67 41.99 10.84
CA ILE A 9 -11.81 41.23 9.58
C ILE A 9 -10.47 40.58 9.17
N LEU A 10 -9.35 41.29 9.36
CA LEU A 10 -8.01 40.75 9.09
C LEU A 10 -7.66 39.56 9.99
N PHE A 11 -8.09 39.62 11.26
CA PHE A 11 -7.84 38.56 12.24
C PHE A 11 -8.63 37.28 11.95
N ILE A 12 -9.87 37.43 11.44
CA ILE A 12 -10.71 36.31 10.98
C ILE A 12 -10.09 35.64 9.74
N TYR A 13 -9.57 36.41 8.79
CA TYR A 13 -8.95 35.86 7.58
C TYR A 13 -7.67 35.04 7.88
N CYS A 14 -6.89 35.44 8.89
CA CYS A 14 -5.72 34.67 9.35
C CYS A 14 -6.08 33.35 10.05
N PHE A 15 -7.27 33.22 10.65
CA PHE A 15 -7.68 32.01 11.36
C PHE A 15 -8.23 30.91 10.44
N PHE A 16 -8.80 31.28 9.30
CA PHE A 16 -9.37 30.33 8.32
C PHE A 16 -8.36 29.79 7.29
N GLY A 17 -7.11 30.26 7.29
CA GLY A 17 -6.09 29.91 6.30
C GLY A 17 -5.28 28.62 6.58
N LYS A 18 -5.60 27.85 7.62
CA LYS A 18 -4.91 26.57 7.87
C LYS A 18 -5.52 25.47 6.99
N ASN A 19 -5.11 25.44 5.72
CA ASN A 19 -5.21 24.22 4.93
C ASN A 19 -4.43 23.14 5.68
N ALA A 20 -5.15 22.18 6.27
CA ALA A 20 -4.55 20.98 6.82
C ALA A 20 -4.01 20.16 5.64
N ILE A 21 -2.78 20.43 5.22
CA ILE A 21 -2.04 19.55 4.32
C ILE A 21 -1.83 18.26 5.10
N GLY A 22 -2.71 17.29 4.89
CA GLY A 22 -2.53 15.93 5.36
C GLY A 22 -1.18 15.43 4.85
N LYS A 23 -0.29 15.04 5.75
CA LYS A 23 1.03 14.55 5.34
C LYS A 23 0.84 13.25 4.57
N GLU A 24 1.25 13.25 3.30
CA GLU A 24 1.18 12.06 2.45
C GLU A 24 2.20 11.02 2.93
N TYR A 25 1.77 9.78 3.11
CA TYR A 25 2.66 8.65 3.41
C TYR A 25 2.84 7.81 2.16
N ILE A 26 4.11 7.58 1.78
CA ILE A 26 4.49 6.85 0.58
C ILE A 26 5.46 5.75 1.00
N LEU A 27 5.15 4.50 0.65
CA LEU A 27 6.03 3.35 0.81
C LEU A 27 6.31 2.77 -0.57
N LYS A 28 7.58 2.47 -0.82
CA LYS A 28 8.05 1.72 -1.98
C LYS A 28 8.57 0.37 -1.50
N TRP A 29 8.20 -0.71 -2.18
CA TRP A 29 8.62 -2.06 -1.83
C TRP A 29 9.22 -2.74 -3.06
N TYR A 30 10.39 -3.34 -2.85
CA TYR A 30 11.18 -4.01 -3.87
C TYR A 30 11.19 -5.49 -3.54
N ASN A 31 10.30 -6.23 -4.17
CA ASN A 31 9.96 -7.59 -3.74
C ASN A 31 10.40 -8.65 -4.76
N ASN A 32 10.74 -9.82 -4.25
CA ASN A 32 10.86 -11.04 -5.05
C ASN A 32 9.60 -11.88 -4.83
N VAL A 33 9.16 -12.55 -5.89
CA VAL A 33 7.92 -13.34 -5.91
C VAL A 33 8.28 -14.81 -6.13
N LYS A 34 7.63 -15.69 -5.37
CA LYS A 34 7.71 -17.14 -5.51
C LYS A 34 6.31 -17.73 -5.49
N ILE A 35 5.96 -18.48 -6.53
CA ILE A 35 4.78 -19.34 -6.52
C ILE A 35 5.14 -20.58 -5.68
N LEU A 36 4.38 -20.82 -4.62
CA LEU A 36 4.59 -21.95 -3.73
C LEU A 36 3.86 -23.20 -4.22
N ASP A 37 2.64 -23.01 -4.71
CA ASP A 37 1.79 -24.07 -5.25
C ASP A 37 0.77 -23.47 -6.25
N SER A 38 0.25 -24.30 -7.15
CA SER A 38 -0.74 -23.89 -8.14
C SER A 38 -1.66 -25.01 -8.58
N LEU A 39 -2.94 -24.68 -8.74
CA LEU A 39 -3.97 -25.55 -9.32
C LEU A 39 -4.51 -24.91 -10.61
N GLU A 40 -4.73 -25.73 -11.63
CA GLU A 40 -5.47 -25.36 -12.84
C GLU A 40 -6.82 -26.08 -12.84
N PHE A 41 -7.90 -25.31 -13.01
CA PHE A 41 -9.25 -25.85 -13.06
C PHE A 41 -9.61 -26.28 -14.49
N VAL A 42 -10.68 -27.09 -14.62
CA VAL A 42 -11.19 -27.58 -15.91
C VAL A 42 -11.52 -26.44 -16.89
N ASN A 43 -11.98 -25.30 -16.38
CA ASN A 43 -12.26 -24.09 -17.17
C ASN A 43 -11.02 -23.24 -17.50
N LYS A 44 -9.80 -23.75 -17.25
CA LYS A 44 -8.50 -23.08 -17.44
C LYS A 44 -8.19 -21.91 -16.51
N SER A 45 -9.07 -21.60 -15.55
CA SER A 45 -8.72 -20.67 -14.47
C SER A 45 -7.66 -21.28 -13.55
N LYS A 46 -6.89 -20.44 -12.85
CA LYS A 46 -5.79 -20.88 -11.97
C LYS A 46 -5.96 -20.34 -10.55
N TYR A 47 -5.56 -21.15 -9.57
CA TYR A 47 -5.42 -20.75 -8.18
C TYR A 47 -3.97 -20.95 -7.74
N GLN A 48 -3.30 -19.89 -7.32
CA GLN A 48 -1.90 -19.92 -6.93
C GLN A 48 -1.73 -19.47 -5.49
N LEU A 49 -0.89 -20.15 -4.73
CA LEU A 49 -0.39 -19.66 -3.45
C LEU A 49 0.95 -18.95 -3.70
N THR A 50 1.03 -17.67 -3.36
CA THR A 50 2.19 -16.84 -3.70
C THR A 50 2.81 -16.23 -2.43
N LEU A 51 4.13 -16.36 -2.34
CA LEU A 51 4.97 -15.64 -1.39
C LEU A 51 5.63 -14.46 -2.12
N ALA A 52 5.55 -13.27 -1.53
CA ALA A 52 6.32 -12.12 -2.01
C ALA A 52 7.04 -11.47 -0.82
N GLU A 53 8.34 -11.25 -0.93
CA GLU A 53 9.13 -10.69 0.16
C GLU A 53 10.27 -9.81 -0.34
N GLY A 54 10.64 -8.81 0.45
CA GLY A 54 11.72 -7.90 0.08
C GLY A 54 11.78 -6.64 0.93
N SER A 55 12.74 -5.78 0.57
CA SER A 55 13.01 -4.55 1.30
C SER A 55 12.08 -3.43 0.87
N TRP A 56 11.71 -2.57 1.81
CA TRP A 56 10.91 -1.38 1.53
C TRP A 56 11.56 -0.13 2.11
N GLU A 57 11.18 1.03 1.57
CA GLU A 57 11.53 2.35 2.05
C GLU A 57 10.29 3.27 2.06
N ASP A 58 10.26 4.27 2.93
CA ASP A 58 9.21 5.29 2.97
C ASP A 58 9.74 6.72 2.75
N ASN A 59 8.83 7.66 2.48
CA ASN A 59 9.17 9.08 2.26
C ASN A 59 9.63 9.83 3.52
N TYR A 60 9.73 9.16 4.65
CA TYR A 60 10.27 9.71 5.91
C TYR A 60 11.65 9.11 6.24
N GLY A 61 12.30 8.44 5.28
CA GLY A 61 13.63 7.88 5.43
C GLY A 61 13.69 6.58 6.22
N ASN A 62 12.56 5.88 6.39
CA ASN A 62 12.50 4.61 7.10
C ASN A 62 12.57 3.48 6.09
N TYR A 63 13.14 2.37 6.51
CA TYR A 63 13.29 1.19 5.70
C TYR A 63 13.12 -0.05 6.56
N GLY A 64 12.91 -1.18 5.88
CA GLY A 64 12.77 -2.46 6.55
C GLY A 64 12.42 -3.58 5.59
N PHE A 65 11.77 -4.61 6.13
CA PHE A 65 11.40 -5.81 5.40
C PHE A 65 9.89 -6.02 5.42
N LEU A 66 9.34 -6.48 4.29
CA LEU A 66 7.91 -6.77 4.13
C LEU A 66 7.77 -8.13 3.45
N LYS A 67 6.90 -8.97 4.02
CA LYS A 67 6.60 -10.33 3.55
C LYS A 67 5.09 -10.50 3.44
N CYS A 68 4.62 -10.90 2.27
CA CYS A 68 3.24 -11.17 1.93
C CYS A 68 3.06 -12.65 1.56
N LEU A 69 1.94 -13.23 2.00
CA LEU A 69 1.52 -14.58 1.62
C LEU A 69 0.02 -14.57 1.35
N GLY A 70 -0.39 -15.24 0.28
CA GLY A 70 -1.81 -15.50 0.07
C GLY A 70 -2.13 -15.95 -1.35
N PRO A 71 -3.42 -16.18 -1.62
CA PRO A 71 -3.86 -16.67 -2.89
C PRO A 71 -3.94 -15.58 -3.97
N ILE A 72 -3.66 -16.00 -5.20
CA ILE A 72 -3.95 -15.27 -6.43
C ILE A 72 -4.84 -16.17 -7.30
N LYS A 73 -6.04 -15.67 -7.63
CA LYS A 73 -6.94 -16.31 -8.60
C LYS A 73 -6.70 -15.67 -9.96
N ILE A 74 -6.56 -16.48 -11.00
CA ILE A 74 -6.38 -16.01 -12.38
C ILE A 74 -7.56 -16.54 -13.19
N ASP A 75 -8.30 -15.65 -13.83
CA ASP A 75 -9.40 -16.04 -14.72
C ASP A 75 -8.87 -16.62 -16.05
N PRO A 76 -9.72 -17.27 -16.87
CA PRO A 76 -9.31 -17.83 -18.16
C PRO A 76 -8.74 -16.78 -19.13
N GLU A 77 -9.10 -15.50 -18.95
CA GLU A 77 -8.62 -14.36 -19.72
C GLU A 77 -7.27 -13.82 -19.22
N GLY A 78 -6.74 -14.34 -18.11
CA GLY A 78 -5.43 -13.99 -17.56
C GLY A 78 -5.43 -12.85 -16.54
N LYS A 79 -6.60 -12.35 -16.11
CA LYS A 79 -6.68 -11.32 -15.06
C LYS A 79 -6.53 -11.92 -13.68
N ALA A 80 -5.75 -11.23 -12.85
CA ALA A 80 -5.48 -11.60 -11.48
C ALA A 80 -6.46 -10.96 -10.50
N ASN A 81 -6.95 -11.76 -9.56
CA ASN A 81 -7.61 -11.32 -8.34
C ASN A 81 -6.78 -11.78 -7.14
N LEU A 82 -6.17 -10.81 -6.47
CA LEU A 82 -5.20 -11.01 -5.41
C LEU A 82 -5.79 -10.53 -4.08
N GLU A 83 -5.68 -11.39 -3.07
CA GLU A 83 -6.03 -11.07 -1.68
C GLU A 83 -4.96 -11.68 -0.76
N VAL A 84 -3.93 -10.91 -0.43
CA VAL A 84 -2.78 -11.40 0.35
C VAL A 84 -2.63 -10.62 1.64
N ILE A 85 -2.11 -11.31 2.67
CA ILE A 85 -1.81 -10.73 3.97
C ILE A 85 -0.30 -10.57 4.07
N CYS A 86 0.12 -9.42 4.59
CA CYS A 86 1.52 -9.10 4.76
C CYS A 86 1.85 -8.68 6.18
N LYS A 87 3.07 -8.97 6.59
CA LYS A 87 3.72 -8.43 7.78
C LYS A 87 4.98 -7.68 7.39
N GLY A 88 5.14 -6.49 7.94
CA GLY A 88 6.32 -5.66 7.76
C GLY A 88 6.89 -5.21 9.09
N SER A 89 8.20 -4.98 9.09
CA SER A 89 8.93 -4.37 10.21
C SER A 89 9.88 -3.30 9.67
N ASP A 90 10.12 -2.25 10.45
CA ASP A 90 11.15 -1.25 10.16
C ASP A 90 12.44 -1.48 10.95
N HIS A 91 13.47 -0.71 10.61
CA HIS A 91 14.78 -0.70 11.27
C HIS A 91 14.75 -0.35 12.76
N LEU A 92 13.63 0.14 13.30
CA LEU A 92 13.41 0.43 14.72
C LEU A 92 12.46 -0.58 15.37
N GLU A 93 12.26 -1.74 14.74
CA GLU A 93 11.40 -2.83 15.21
C GLU A 93 9.91 -2.45 15.37
N ASN A 94 9.47 -1.36 14.76
CA ASN A 94 8.02 -1.12 14.64
C ASN A 94 7.45 -2.03 13.56
N ASN A 95 6.32 -2.64 13.87
CA ASN A 95 5.69 -3.66 13.04
C ASN A 95 4.37 -3.14 12.48
N PHE A 96 4.00 -3.65 11.31
CA PHE A 96 2.69 -3.43 10.72
C PHE A 96 2.21 -4.66 9.97
N SER A 97 0.89 -4.82 9.90
CA SER A 97 0.24 -5.84 9.09
C SER A 97 -0.68 -5.15 8.10
N ILE A 98 -0.61 -5.55 6.84
CA ILE A 98 -1.44 -5.01 5.76
C ILE A 98 -2.11 -6.12 4.98
N LYS A 99 -3.27 -5.82 4.42
CA LYS A 99 -3.95 -6.62 3.40
C LYS A 99 -3.83 -5.92 2.06
N LEU A 100 -3.41 -6.63 1.03
CA LEU A 100 -3.39 -6.14 -0.34
C LEU A 100 -4.53 -6.78 -1.12
N ILE A 101 -5.32 -5.96 -1.79
CA ILE A 101 -6.44 -6.38 -2.62
C ILE A 101 -6.26 -5.76 -4.01
N ARG A 102 -6.31 -6.58 -5.07
CA ARG A 102 -6.19 -6.09 -6.45
C ARG A 102 -6.95 -6.98 -7.43
N LYS A 103 -7.64 -6.34 -8.36
CA LYS A 103 -8.21 -6.95 -9.57
C LYS A 103 -7.65 -6.24 -10.79
N SER A 104 -6.79 -6.89 -11.56
CA SER A 104 -6.11 -6.27 -12.71
C SER A 104 -5.44 -7.32 -13.59
N ASP A 105 -4.66 -6.88 -14.58
CA ASP A 105 -3.71 -7.75 -15.27
C ASP A 105 -2.69 -8.35 -14.28
N TYR A 106 -2.11 -9.49 -14.63
CA TYR A 106 -1.27 -10.27 -13.71
C TYR A 106 0.02 -9.53 -13.33
N ASP A 107 0.72 -8.99 -14.34
CA ASP A 107 2.04 -8.37 -14.26
C ASP A 107 2.04 -6.86 -13.95
N VAL A 108 0.89 -6.19 -14.08
CA VAL A 108 0.73 -4.77 -13.76
C VAL A 108 -0.65 -4.48 -13.18
N GLY A 109 -0.73 -3.54 -12.24
CA GLY A 109 -2.04 -3.04 -11.83
C GLY A 109 -2.04 -2.11 -10.64
N VAL A 110 -3.24 -1.62 -10.34
CA VAL A 110 -3.54 -0.76 -9.20
C VAL A 110 -4.47 -1.51 -8.25
N GLY A 111 -4.20 -1.41 -6.95
CA GLY A 111 -5.00 -2.04 -5.90
C GLY A 111 -5.10 -1.18 -4.65
N GLU A 112 -5.59 -1.80 -3.59
CA GLU A 112 -5.77 -1.20 -2.28
C GLU A 112 -4.95 -1.94 -1.23
N THR A 113 -4.26 -1.16 -0.39
CA THR A 113 -3.64 -1.60 0.85
C THR A 113 -4.53 -1.20 2.01
N ILE A 114 -4.78 -2.12 2.92
CA ILE A 114 -5.51 -1.86 4.16
C ILE A 114 -4.58 -2.19 5.32
N TYR A 115 -4.27 -1.22 6.17
CA TYR A 115 -3.51 -1.48 7.40
C TYR A 115 -4.43 -2.11 8.44
N ILE A 116 -4.11 -3.34 8.83
CA ILE A 116 -4.88 -4.13 9.81
C ILE A 116 -4.33 -3.92 11.22
N TYR A 117 -3.02 -3.71 11.34
CA TYR A 117 -2.34 -3.56 12.62
C TYR A 117 -1.07 -2.73 12.46
N GLY A 118 -0.67 -2.03 13.52
CA GLY A 118 0.55 -1.23 13.54
C GLY A 118 1.02 -0.92 14.96
N THR A 119 2.33 -0.95 15.17
CA THR A 119 2.99 -0.41 16.37
C THR A 119 3.70 0.90 16.05
N GLY A 120 4.09 1.64 17.09
CA GLY A 120 4.77 2.93 16.95
C GLY A 120 4.08 3.88 15.96
N ARG A 121 4.84 4.33 14.96
CA ARG A 121 4.37 5.24 13.89
C ARG A 121 3.20 4.68 13.06
N TYR A 122 3.12 3.37 12.88
CA TYR A 122 2.10 2.74 12.03
C TYR A 122 0.72 2.66 12.71
N LYS A 123 0.63 2.94 14.02
CA LYS A 123 -0.67 3.05 14.72
C LYS A 123 -1.61 4.05 14.03
N SER A 124 -1.06 5.15 13.51
CA SER A 124 -1.82 6.19 12.81
C SER A 124 -2.37 5.76 11.44
N LEU A 125 -1.89 4.64 10.91
CA LEU A 125 -2.29 4.10 9.62
C LEU A 125 -3.33 2.99 9.72
N VAL A 126 -3.58 2.41 10.90
CA VAL A 126 -4.57 1.34 11.09
C VAL A 126 -5.94 1.76 10.54
N ASP A 127 -6.60 0.84 9.84
CA ASP A 127 -7.84 1.00 9.09
C ASP A 127 -7.79 1.96 7.88
N ARG A 128 -6.66 2.62 7.63
CA ARG A 128 -6.49 3.43 6.41
C ARG A 128 -6.40 2.54 5.18
N LYS A 129 -7.09 3.00 4.13
CA LYS A 129 -7.01 2.45 2.78
C LYS A 129 -6.08 3.30 1.94
N CYS A 130 -5.03 2.69 1.42
CA CYS A 130 -4.02 3.34 0.60
C CYS A 130 -4.05 2.76 -0.80
N LYS A 131 -3.98 3.60 -1.84
CA LYS A 131 -3.89 3.09 -3.21
C LYS A 131 -2.46 2.67 -3.49
N TYR A 132 -2.29 1.52 -4.12
CA TYR A 132 -0.98 1.06 -4.56
C TYR A 132 -0.95 0.74 -6.04
N ALA A 133 0.21 0.90 -6.65
CA ALA A 133 0.52 0.41 -7.98
C ALA A 133 1.66 -0.61 -7.88
N ILE A 134 1.61 -1.64 -8.72
CA ILE A 134 2.67 -2.62 -8.84
C ILE A 134 2.97 -2.92 -10.31
N LYS A 135 4.24 -3.09 -10.61
CA LYS A 135 4.73 -3.62 -11.89
C LYS A 135 5.74 -4.71 -11.61
N TYR A 136 5.58 -5.86 -12.26
CA TYR A 136 6.54 -6.93 -12.19
C TYR A 136 7.48 -6.94 -13.40
N ILE A 137 8.70 -7.41 -13.20
CA ILE A 137 9.72 -7.62 -14.23
C ILE A 137 10.35 -9.01 -14.07
N LYS A 138 11.18 -9.40 -15.05
CA LYS A 138 11.87 -10.70 -15.07
C LYS A 138 10.90 -11.87 -14.85
N GLU A 139 9.93 -12.03 -15.75
CA GLU A 139 8.95 -13.12 -15.68
C GLU A 139 8.22 -13.18 -14.33
N VAL A 140 7.83 -11.99 -13.83
CA VAL A 140 7.08 -11.82 -12.57
C VAL A 140 7.87 -12.16 -11.30
N THR A 141 9.16 -12.47 -11.39
CA THR A 141 9.99 -12.79 -10.22
C THR A 141 10.36 -11.58 -9.37
N LYS A 142 10.34 -10.36 -9.93
CA LYS A 142 10.64 -9.11 -9.20
C LYS A 142 9.52 -8.09 -9.36
N GLY A 143 9.07 -7.51 -8.26
CA GLY A 143 8.03 -6.48 -8.22
C GLY A 143 8.57 -5.12 -7.74
N PHE A 144 8.06 -4.07 -8.37
CA PHE A 144 8.17 -2.70 -7.91
C PHE A 144 6.80 -2.24 -7.46
N TYR A 145 6.64 -2.13 -6.16
CA TYR A 145 5.42 -1.70 -5.52
C TYR A 145 5.58 -0.28 -5.00
N ARG A 146 4.52 0.53 -5.13
CA ARG A 146 4.44 1.84 -4.49
C ARG A 146 3.02 2.10 -4.02
N HIS A 147 2.83 2.47 -2.77
CA HIS A 147 1.54 2.93 -2.26
C HIS A 147 1.56 4.34 -1.72
N ILE A 148 0.38 4.95 -1.67
CA ILE A 148 0.13 6.30 -1.18
C ILE A 148 -1.06 6.27 -0.23
N CYS A 149 -0.86 6.77 0.98
CA CYS A 149 -1.90 7.06 1.96
C CYS A 149 -2.04 8.58 2.12
N LYS A 150 -3.29 9.07 2.00
CA LYS A 150 -3.64 10.48 2.22
C LYS A 150 -4.42 10.65 3.52
#